data_AF-A0A452I2Q5-F1
#
_entry.id   AF-A0A452I2Q5-F1
#
_cell.length_a   1.000
_cell.length_b   1.000
_cell.length_c   1.000
_cell.angle_alpha   90.00
_cell.angle_beta   90.00
_cell.angle_gamma   90.00
#
_symmetry.space_group_name_H-M   'P 1'
#
loop_
_entity.id
_entity.type
_entity.pdbx_description
1 polymer ?
#
loop_
_entity_poly.entity_id
_entity_poly.type
_entity_poly.pdbx_seq_one_letter_code
_entity_poly.pdbx_strand_id
1 'polypeptide(L)'
;VCLPRNLLDMDTFSKSDPGTCGEWNWLGDLLQGVAPGRFGRTEVIDNTLNPDFVRKFVLDYFFEEKQNLRFDVYNVDSKSCNISKHDFLGQAFMALGEVIGSQRSRLERPLTGVPGKKCGTILLSAEELSNCRDIVTMQLCANKLDKKDFFGKSDPFLVFYRSNEDGTFTICHKTEVVKNTLNPVWQPFSIPVRALCNGDYDRTVKIDVYDWDRDGSHDFIGEFATSYRELSRAQSQFTVYEVLNPKKKCKKKKYINSGTVSETCRSGCCLCPAGVPSQPTSLHYMSPYQLSAYAMALKAVGEIIQDYDSDKLFPAYGFGAKIPPDGSISHQFPLNSDVENPSCVGIDGVLESYFQSLRTVQLYGPTNFAPVINQVEPQVAGPRLAVTLSLALQASALPMSIIIVGVGPAEFDAMEELDGDDVRVSSRGRYAERDIVQFVPFRDYMDRSGNQVLSMARLAKDVLAEIPEQLLSYMKSHDIKPRHTDPQ
;
A
#
# COMPACT_ATOMS: atom_id res chain seq x y z
N VAL A 1 -21.52 -9.31 1.04
CA VAL A 1 -22.57 -10.34 1.24
C VAL A 1 -21.90 -11.71 1.24
N CYS A 2 -22.29 -12.61 2.14
CA CYS A 2 -21.72 -13.96 2.27
C CYS A 2 -22.85 -14.98 2.13
N LEU A 3 -22.70 -15.95 1.24
CA LEU A 3 -23.73 -16.93 0.88
C LEU A 3 -23.09 -18.34 0.77
N PRO A 4 -22.87 -19.05 1.88
CA PRO A 4 -22.42 -20.44 1.84
C PRO A 4 -23.43 -21.36 1.11
N ARG A 5 -22.92 -22.38 0.43
CA ARG A 5 -23.69 -23.36 -0.34
C ARG A 5 -23.16 -24.77 -0.13
N ASN A 6 -24.09 -25.73 -0.08
CA ASN A 6 -23.81 -27.16 0.06
C ASN A 6 -22.95 -27.48 1.29
N LEU A 7 -23.27 -26.85 2.43
CA LEU A 7 -22.56 -27.07 3.68
C LEU A 7 -22.66 -28.53 4.14
N LEU A 8 -21.69 -28.93 4.95
CA LEU A 8 -21.69 -30.24 5.60
C LEU A 8 -22.88 -30.35 6.55
N ASP A 9 -23.66 -31.41 6.40
CA ASP A 9 -24.74 -31.72 7.34
C ASP A 9 -24.17 -32.45 8.56
N MET A 10 -24.29 -31.83 9.73
CA MET A 10 -23.75 -32.35 10.99
C MET A 10 -24.85 -32.88 11.92
N ASP A 11 -26.11 -32.57 11.63
CA ASP A 11 -27.24 -32.91 12.49
C ASP A 11 -27.81 -34.29 12.13
N THR A 12 -28.26 -35.03 13.15
CA THR A 12 -28.76 -36.40 12.95
C THR A 12 -30.25 -36.45 12.55
N PHE A 13 -31.01 -35.39 12.87
CA PHE A 13 -32.47 -35.33 12.68
C PHE A 13 -32.95 -34.01 12.05
N SER A 14 -32.03 -33.11 11.71
CA SER A 14 -32.25 -31.78 11.13
C SER A 14 -31.14 -31.46 10.12
N LYS A 15 -31.18 -30.28 9.52
CA LYS A 15 -30.04 -29.71 8.78
C LYS A 15 -29.28 -28.77 9.69
N SER A 16 -27.98 -28.61 9.49
CA SER A 16 -27.16 -27.64 10.22
C SER A 16 -27.73 -26.21 10.25
N ASP A 17 -27.43 -25.49 11.34
CA ASP A 17 -27.74 -24.10 11.66
C ASP A 17 -26.49 -23.21 11.45
N PRO A 18 -26.16 -22.83 10.21
CA PRO A 18 -24.91 -22.15 9.91
C PRO A 18 -24.84 -20.71 10.42
N GLY A 19 -23.68 -20.36 10.97
CA GLY A 19 -23.22 -18.99 11.19
C GLY A 19 -21.78 -18.81 10.73
N THR A 20 -21.44 -17.64 10.18
CA THR A 20 -20.09 -17.32 9.70
C THR A 20 -19.41 -16.27 10.59
N CYS A 21 -18.15 -16.52 10.95
CA CYS A 21 -17.27 -15.56 11.59
C CYS A 21 -16.22 -15.09 10.58
N GLY A 22 -16.01 -13.78 10.51
CA GLY A 22 -15.04 -13.16 9.62
C GLY A 22 -13.86 -12.56 10.39
N GLU A 23 -12.65 -12.95 9.99
CA GLU A 23 -11.38 -12.41 10.48
C GLU A 23 -10.59 -11.80 9.31
N TRP A 24 -9.96 -10.66 9.54
CA TRP A 24 -9.10 -9.98 8.57
C TRP A 24 -7.67 -9.91 9.10
N ASN A 25 -6.73 -9.86 8.16
CA ASN A 25 -5.34 -9.56 8.43
C ASN A 25 -4.73 -8.76 7.29
N TRP A 26 -4.03 -7.68 7.64
CA TRP A 26 -3.06 -7.07 6.72
C TRP A 26 -1.80 -7.93 6.72
N LEU A 27 -1.14 -8.05 5.57
CA LEU A 27 0.15 -8.75 5.48
C LEU A 27 1.18 -8.15 6.47
N GLY A 28 1.12 -6.84 6.74
CA GLY A 28 1.95 -6.17 7.73
C GLY A 28 1.65 -6.54 9.18
N ASP A 29 0.39 -6.84 9.50
CA ASP A 29 -0.07 -7.16 10.87
C ASP A 29 0.24 -8.61 11.25
N LEU A 30 0.03 -9.54 10.32
CA LEU A 30 0.32 -10.97 10.50
C LEU A 30 1.77 -11.20 10.93
N LEU A 31 2.69 -10.34 10.48
CA LEU A 31 4.13 -10.46 10.67
C LEU A 31 4.66 -9.71 11.89
N GLN A 32 3.89 -8.76 12.41
CA GLN A 32 4.12 -8.17 13.73
C GLN A 32 3.60 -9.07 14.86
N GLY A 33 3.07 -10.25 14.53
CA GLY A 33 2.42 -11.13 15.49
C GLY A 33 1.10 -10.55 16.02
N VAL A 34 0.53 -9.58 15.30
CA VAL A 34 -0.77 -9.00 15.63
C VAL A 34 -1.81 -10.06 15.32
N ALA A 35 -2.64 -10.36 16.31
CA ALA A 35 -3.72 -11.33 16.14
C ALA A 35 -4.72 -10.82 15.07
N PRO A 36 -5.31 -11.73 14.28
CA PRO A 36 -6.36 -11.37 13.33
C PRO A 36 -7.42 -10.47 13.93
N GLY A 37 -7.64 -9.33 13.30
CA GLY A 37 -8.74 -8.44 13.62
C GLY A 37 -10.05 -9.12 13.25
N ARG A 38 -11.02 -9.18 14.15
CA ARG A 38 -12.38 -9.65 13.82
C ARG A 38 -13.16 -8.50 13.19
N PHE A 39 -13.59 -8.65 11.94
CA PHE A 39 -14.50 -7.66 11.30
C PHE A 39 -15.97 -7.95 11.60
N GLY A 40 -16.33 -9.17 12.02
CA GLY A 40 -17.66 -9.44 12.54
C GLY A 40 -18.09 -10.90 12.49
N ARG A 41 -19.36 -11.12 12.86
CA ARG A 41 -20.04 -12.41 12.80
C ARG A 41 -21.43 -12.19 12.18
N THR A 42 -21.87 -13.07 11.29
CA THR A 42 -23.23 -13.04 10.75
C THR A 42 -24.25 -13.43 11.82
N GLU A 43 -25.53 -13.25 11.51
CA GLU A 43 -26.61 -13.99 12.15
C GLU A 43 -26.48 -15.50 11.89
N VAL A 44 -27.22 -16.28 12.68
CA VAL A 44 -27.39 -17.73 12.51
C VAL A 44 -28.68 -17.95 11.73
N ILE A 45 -28.66 -18.87 10.77
CA ILE A 45 -29.85 -19.24 10.01
C ILE A 45 -30.17 -20.70 10.29
N ASP A 46 -31.36 -20.95 10.81
CA ASP A 46 -31.73 -22.28 11.25
C ASP A 46 -32.07 -23.21 10.06
N ASN A 47 -31.67 -24.47 10.16
CA ASN A 47 -32.07 -25.61 9.33
C ASN A 47 -31.79 -25.45 7.82
N THR A 48 -30.58 -25.02 7.45
CA THR A 48 -30.22 -24.85 6.04
C THR A 48 -28.76 -25.17 5.72
N LEU A 49 -28.54 -25.84 4.58
CA LEU A 49 -27.20 -26.06 4.02
C LEU A 49 -26.80 -24.96 3.02
N ASN A 50 -27.69 -24.00 2.76
CA ASN A 50 -27.53 -22.90 1.81
C ASN A 50 -28.00 -21.56 2.43
N PRO A 51 -27.34 -21.08 3.50
CA PRO A 51 -27.73 -19.85 4.18
C PRO A 51 -27.52 -18.60 3.32
N ASP A 52 -28.47 -17.66 3.44
CA ASP A 52 -28.39 -16.32 2.84
C ASP A 52 -28.35 -15.27 3.94
N PHE A 53 -27.15 -14.77 4.27
CA PHE A 53 -26.99 -13.81 5.35
C PHE A 53 -27.37 -12.38 4.92
N VAL A 54 -28.23 -11.75 5.71
CA VAL A 54 -28.66 -10.36 5.65
C VAL A 54 -27.56 -9.42 6.17
N ARG A 55 -26.83 -9.81 7.23
CA ARG A 55 -25.76 -8.94 7.78
C ARG A 55 -24.63 -8.78 6.77
N LYS A 56 -24.38 -7.54 6.38
CA LYS A 56 -23.23 -7.14 5.55
C LYS A 56 -22.02 -6.79 6.44
N PHE A 57 -20.83 -7.06 5.93
CA PHE A 57 -19.58 -6.61 6.52
C PHE A 57 -19.12 -5.33 5.82
N VAL A 58 -18.68 -4.35 6.61
CA VAL A 58 -18.12 -3.09 6.10
C VAL A 58 -16.62 -3.15 6.30
N LEU A 59 -15.87 -3.00 5.21
CA LEU A 59 -14.42 -3.07 5.18
C LEU A 59 -13.90 -1.86 4.41
N ASP A 60 -12.81 -1.29 4.88
CA ASP A 60 -12.05 -0.31 4.12
C ASP A 60 -11.23 -1.05 3.06
N TYR A 61 -11.20 -0.50 1.84
CA TYR A 61 -10.49 -1.09 0.70
C TYR A 61 -9.30 -0.21 0.33
N PHE A 62 -8.14 -0.84 0.22
CA PHE A 62 -6.85 -0.24 -0.12
C PHE A 62 -6.31 -1.00 -1.31
N PHE A 63 -6.25 -0.34 -2.47
CA PHE A 63 -5.81 -0.97 -3.72
C PHE A 63 -4.36 -1.45 -3.61
N GLU A 64 -3.55 -0.66 -2.92
CA GLU A 64 -2.12 -0.79 -2.73
C GLU A 64 -1.71 -1.79 -1.63
N GLU A 65 -2.68 -2.43 -0.97
CA GLU A 65 -2.43 -3.40 0.09
C GLU A 65 -3.08 -4.76 -0.18
N LYS A 66 -2.34 -5.84 0.10
CA LYS A 66 -2.90 -7.20 0.07
C LYS A 66 -3.69 -7.49 1.34
N GLN A 67 -5.01 -7.31 1.26
CA GLN A 67 -5.93 -7.49 2.39
C GLN A 67 -6.45 -8.93 2.44
N ASN A 68 -5.88 -9.77 3.33
CA ASN A 68 -6.26 -11.18 3.42
C ASN A 68 -7.49 -11.35 4.32
N LEU A 69 -8.49 -12.05 3.80
CA LEU A 69 -9.73 -12.37 4.48
C LEU A 69 -9.77 -13.87 4.82
N ARG A 70 -10.20 -14.17 6.05
CA ARG A 70 -10.51 -15.52 6.51
C ARG A 70 -11.97 -15.57 6.93
N PHE A 71 -12.69 -16.55 6.38
CA PHE A 71 -14.05 -16.86 6.78
C PHE A 71 -14.09 -18.25 7.38
N ASP A 72 -14.54 -18.34 8.63
CA ASP A 72 -14.77 -19.60 9.34
C ASP A 72 -16.28 -19.81 9.49
N VAL A 73 -16.76 -20.98 9.06
CA VAL A 73 -18.18 -21.36 9.08
C VAL A 73 -18.41 -22.41 10.16
N TYR A 74 -19.44 -22.22 10.97
CA TYR A 74 -19.78 -23.09 12.09
C TYR A 74 -21.26 -23.49 12.05
N ASN A 75 -21.57 -24.68 12.52
CA ASN A 75 -22.89 -25.13 12.92
C ASN A 75 -23.15 -24.69 14.37
N VAL A 76 -24.20 -23.91 14.61
CA VAL A 76 -24.43 -23.27 15.91
C VAL A 76 -25.46 -24.05 16.72
N ASP A 77 -25.00 -25.10 17.41
CA ASP A 77 -25.87 -26.04 18.15
C ASP A 77 -26.34 -25.51 19.52
N SER A 78 -25.88 -24.32 19.92
CA SER A 78 -26.22 -23.75 21.23
C SER A 78 -26.31 -22.23 21.22
N LYS A 79 -27.05 -21.67 22.19
CA LYS A 79 -27.15 -20.20 22.41
C LYS A 79 -25.85 -19.57 22.93
N SER A 80 -24.76 -20.33 23.04
CA SER A 80 -23.47 -19.86 23.57
C SER A 80 -22.78 -18.93 22.57
N CYS A 81 -22.26 -17.79 23.06
CA CYS A 81 -21.42 -16.90 22.24
C CYS A 81 -20.01 -17.46 22.00
N ASN A 82 -19.59 -18.48 22.76
CA ASN A 82 -18.28 -19.11 22.62
C ASN A 82 -18.23 -20.02 21.37
N ILE A 83 -17.33 -19.70 20.43
CA ILE A 83 -17.10 -20.42 19.16
C ILE A 83 -16.62 -21.85 19.40
N SER A 84 -15.89 -22.13 20.49
CA SER A 84 -15.36 -23.47 20.77
C SER A 84 -16.44 -24.51 21.09
N LYS A 85 -17.71 -24.10 21.19
CA LYS A 85 -18.86 -24.98 21.48
C LYS A 85 -19.72 -25.27 20.25
N HIS A 86 -19.31 -24.79 19.08
CA HIS A 86 -20.02 -24.91 17.81
C HIS A 86 -19.20 -25.80 16.88
N ASP A 87 -19.87 -26.64 16.10
CA ASP A 87 -19.18 -27.56 15.20
C ASP A 87 -18.61 -26.82 13.99
N PHE A 88 -17.32 -27.02 13.70
CA PHE A 88 -16.65 -26.37 12.57
C PHE A 88 -17.03 -27.03 11.24
N LEU A 89 -17.58 -26.25 10.31
CA LEU A 89 -18.04 -26.72 9.00
C LEU A 89 -16.99 -26.52 7.91
N GLY A 90 -16.14 -25.50 8.03
CA GLY A 90 -15.05 -25.25 7.10
C GLY A 90 -14.57 -23.80 7.12
N GLN A 91 -13.44 -23.56 6.45
CA GLN A 91 -12.82 -22.24 6.31
C GLN A 91 -12.45 -21.94 4.86
N ALA A 92 -12.41 -20.65 4.52
CA ALA A 92 -11.89 -20.16 3.25
C ALA A 92 -10.95 -18.96 3.47
N PHE A 93 -9.91 -18.90 2.64
CA PHE A 93 -8.94 -17.79 2.57
C PHE A 93 -8.95 -17.19 1.18
N MET A 94 -8.91 -15.86 1.11
CA MET A 94 -8.82 -15.09 -0.14
C MET A 94 -8.40 -13.65 0.12
N ALA A 95 -7.99 -12.92 -0.91
CA ALA A 95 -7.74 -11.49 -0.81
C ALA A 95 -9.01 -10.68 -1.11
N LEU A 96 -9.19 -9.51 -0.47
CA LEU A 96 -10.29 -8.60 -0.81
C LEU A 96 -10.19 -8.12 -2.26
N GLY A 97 -8.97 -7.90 -2.76
CA GLY A 97 -8.69 -7.59 -4.17
C GLY A 97 -9.20 -8.68 -5.12
N GLU A 98 -9.06 -9.96 -4.76
CA GLU A 98 -9.59 -11.09 -5.56
C GLU A 98 -11.12 -11.04 -5.65
N VAL A 99 -11.82 -10.68 -4.57
CA VAL A 99 -13.28 -10.53 -4.58
C VAL A 99 -13.69 -9.36 -5.46
N ILE A 100 -13.04 -8.21 -5.33
CA ILE A 100 -13.39 -6.99 -6.07
C ILE A 100 -13.08 -7.12 -7.56
N GLY A 101 -11.93 -7.71 -7.89
CA GLY A 101 -11.46 -7.95 -9.27
C GLY A 101 -12.19 -9.08 -9.99
N SER A 102 -12.90 -9.94 -9.27
CA SER A 102 -13.71 -11.00 -9.88
C SER A 102 -14.89 -10.45 -10.70
N GLN A 103 -15.39 -11.25 -11.64
CA GLN A 103 -16.49 -10.85 -12.50
C GLN A 103 -17.74 -10.49 -11.66
N ARG A 104 -18.25 -9.26 -11.83
CA ARG A 104 -19.36 -8.68 -11.04
C ARG A 104 -19.06 -8.58 -9.53
N SER A 105 -17.79 -8.49 -9.16
CA SER A 105 -17.33 -8.44 -7.76
C SER A 105 -17.90 -9.59 -6.92
N ARG A 106 -17.97 -10.78 -7.52
CA ARG A 106 -18.54 -12.00 -6.97
C ARG A 106 -17.55 -13.16 -7.10
N LEU A 107 -17.13 -13.69 -5.96
CA LEU A 107 -16.16 -14.78 -5.87
C LEU A 107 -16.77 -16.01 -5.19
N GLU A 108 -16.59 -17.18 -5.78
CA GLU A 108 -16.94 -18.48 -5.19
C GLU A 108 -15.66 -19.23 -4.80
N ARG A 109 -15.61 -19.75 -3.57
CA ARG A 109 -14.45 -20.46 -3.04
C ARG A 109 -14.86 -21.76 -2.34
N PRO A 110 -14.16 -22.88 -2.54
CA PRO A 110 -14.41 -24.10 -1.77
C PRO A 110 -14.03 -23.90 -0.30
N LEU A 111 -14.84 -24.43 0.61
CA LEU A 111 -14.52 -24.50 2.03
C LEU A 111 -13.58 -25.69 2.27
N THR A 112 -12.62 -25.50 3.17
CA THR A 112 -11.59 -26.50 3.53
C THR A 112 -11.46 -26.62 5.05
N GLY A 113 -10.59 -27.50 5.55
CA GLY A 113 -10.27 -27.60 6.97
C GLY A 113 -10.90 -28.76 7.72
N VAL A 114 -11.83 -29.51 7.11
CA VAL A 114 -12.31 -30.79 7.65
C VAL A 114 -11.72 -31.95 6.83
N PRO A 115 -10.79 -32.76 7.39
CA PRO A 115 -10.12 -33.82 6.64
C PRO A 115 -11.09 -34.84 6.05
N GLY A 116 -10.95 -35.14 4.76
CA GLY A 116 -11.72 -36.18 4.07
C GLY A 116 -13.18 -35.84 3.78
N LYS A 117 -13.65 -34.62 4.08
CA LYS A 117 -15.05 -34.20 3.85
C LYS A 117 -15.13 -33.04 2.85
N LYS A 118 -16.17 -33.04 2.02
CA LYS A 118 -16.54 -31.89 1.19
C LYS A 118 -17.32 -30.91 2.07
N CYS A 119 -16.72 -29.75 2.33
CA CYS A 119 -17.25 -28.75 3.27
C CYS A 119 -18.23 -27.75 2.63
N GLY A 120 -18.50 -27.90 1.33
CA GLY A 120 -19.27 -26.95 0.54
C GLY A 120 -18.43 -25.82 -0.05
N THR A 121 -19.10 -24.73 -0.37
CA THR A 121 -18.53 -23.53 -1.02
C THR A 121 -19.04 -22.28 -0.31
N ILE A 122 -18.26 -21.21 -0.32
CA ILE A 122 -18.65 -19.88 0.14
C ILE A 122 -18.69 -18.95 -1.05
N LEU A 123 -19.79 -18.22 -1.18
CA LEU A 123 -19.96 -17.21 -2.21
C LEU A 123 -19.95 -15.82 -1.58
N LEU A 124 -19.09 -14.95 -2.08
CA LEU A 124 -18.95 -13.58 -1.60
C LEU A 124 -19.29 -12.62 -2.71
N SER A 125 -20.00 -11.55 -2.35
CA SER A 125 -20.26 -10.41 -3.24
C SER A 125 -19.91 -9.13 -2.51
N ALA A 126 -19.13 -8.27 -3.17
CA ALA A 126 -18.76 -6.95 -2.68
C ALA A 126 -19.59 -5.86 -3.37
N GLU A 127 -19.95 -4.83 -2.61
CA GLU A 127 -20.69 -3.67 -3.06
C GLU A 127 -20.02 -2.42 -2.48
N GLU A 128 -19.81 -1.41 -3.31
CA GLU A 128 -19.21 -0.14 -2.90
C GLU A 128 -20.19 0.68 -2.05
N LEU A 129 -19.72 1.16 -0.89
CA LEU A 129 -20.48 2.08 -0.05
C LEU A 129 -20.19 3.53 -0.44
N SER A 130 -21.24 4.33 -0.59
CA SER A 130 -21.17 5.65 -1.24
C SER A 130 -20.66 6.83 -0.38
N ASN A 131 -20.12 6.65 0.83
CA ASN A 131 -19.76 7.79 1.71
C ASN A 131 -18.33 7.75 2.33
N CYS A 132 -17.55 8.81 2.03
CA CYS A 132 -16.25 9.30 2.55
C CYS A 132 -15.04 8.33 2.59
N ARG A 133 -14.20 8.38 1.55
CA ARG A 133 -12.98 7.58 1.35
C ARG A 133 -11.67 8.27 1.76
N ASP A 134 -11.74 9.51 2.25
CA ASP A 134 -10.52 10.32 2.35
C ASP A 134 -9.65 9.88 3.53
N ILE A 135 -8.34 9.76 3.26
CA ILE A 135 -7.29 9.49 4.24
C ILE A 135 -6.29 10.64 4.13
N VAL A 136 -5.84 11.12 5.28
CA VAL A 136 -4.77 12.12 5.30
C VAL A 136 -3.45 11.45 5.66
N THR A 137 -2.45 11.58 4.78
CA THR A 137 -1.07 11.19 5.05
C THR A 137 -0.25 12.45 5.28
N MET A 138 0.51 12.50 6.37
CA MET A 138 1.30 13.68 6.74
C MET A 138 2.63 13.29 7.38
N GLN A 139 3.66 14.11 7.13
CA GLN A 139 4.93 14.05 7.84
C GLN A 139 5.21 15.40 8.49
N LEU A 140 5.42 15.38 9.81
CA LEU A 140 5.64 16.59 10.60
C LEU A 140 7.09 16.65 11.09
N CYS A 141 7.62 17.86 11.15
CA CYS A 141 8.82 18.17 11.90
C CYS A 141 8.56 19.33 12.86
N ALA A 142 9.32 19.42 13.94
CA ALA A 142 9.33 20.59 14.81
C ALA A 142 10.71 21.25 14.85
N ASN A 143 10.74 22.51 15.25
CA ASN A 143 11.93 23.33 15.34
C ASN A 143 11.93 24.14 16.64
N LYS A 144 13.07 24.12 17.35
CA LYS A 144 13.32 24.85 18.60
C LYS A 144 12.28 24.58 19.69
N LEU A 145 11.90 23.32 19.89
CA LEU A 145 11.04 22.93 21.02
C LEU A 145 11.68 23.31 22.36
N ASP A 146 10.85 23.58 23.36
CA ASP A 146 11.33 23.85 24.71
C ASP A 146 11.94 22.60 25.35
N LYS A 147 13.21 22.69 25.75
CA LYS A 147 13.89 21.69 26.58
C LYS A 147 13.19 21.51 27.93
N LYS A 148 12.82 20.29 28.32
CA LYS A 148 12.30 19.99 29.68
C LYS A 148 13.24 19.15 30.53
N ASP A 149 14.06 18.30 29.92
CA ASP A 149 15.04 17.50 30.66
C ASP A 149 16.22 18.27 31.26
N PHE A 150 16.62 17.88 32.48
CA PHE A 150 17.79 18.43 33.17
C PHE A 150 19.12 17.93 32.58
N PHE A 151 19.22 16.65 32.22
CA PHE A 151 20.44 15.99 31.70
C PHE A 151 20.28 15.41 30.28
N GLY A 152 19.63 16.16 29.40
CA GLY A 152 19.42 15.79 27.99
C GLY A 152 18.61 16.88 27.29
N LYS A 153 18.39 16.80 25.99
CA LYS A 153 17.29 17.52 25.33
C LYS A 153 16.01 16.68 25.49
N SER A 154 14.87 17.29 25.23
CA SER A 154 13.58 16.61 25.24
C SER A 154 13.53 15.39 24.31
N ASP A 155 12.64 14.46 24.62
CA ASP A 155 12.20 13.29 23.88
C ASP A 155 10.76 13.53 23.32
N PRO A 156 10.58 14.43 22.33
CA PRO A 156 9.26 14.88 21.93
C PRO A 156 8.40 13.87 21.14
N PHE A 157 7.09 13.90 21.39
CA PHE A 157 6.05 13.20 20.61
C PHE A 157 4.76 14.04 20.49
N LEU A 158 3.93 13.72 19.50
CA LEU A 158 2.66 14.39 19.22
C LEU A 158 1.46 13.51 19.61
N VAL A 159 0.39 14.15 20.06
CA VAL A 159 -0.92 13.52 20.29
C VAL A 159 -2.00 14.30 19.57
N PHE A 160 -2.73 13.61 18.69
CA PHE A 160 -3.82 14.18 17.92
C PHE A 160 -5.15 13.91 18.61
N TYR A 161 -5.98 14.95 18.68
CA TYR A 161 -7.31 14.89 19.24
C TYR A 161 -8.34 15.40 18.25
N ARG A 162 -9.42 14.64 18.08
CA ARG A 162 -10.64 15.07 17.41
C ARG A 162 -11.57 15.75 18.41
N SER A 163 -12.18 16.87 18.02
CA SER A 163 -13.30 17.47 18.76
C SER A 163 -14.61 16.71 18.55
N ASN A 164 -15.36 16.50 19.61
CA ASN A 164 -16.68 15.89 19.60
C ASN A 164 -17.77 16.97 19.68
N GLU A 165 -19.01 16.62 19.35
CA GLU A 165 -20.16 17.56 19.34
C GLU A 165 -20.51 18.08 20.74
N ASP A 166 -20.13 17.34 21.79
CA ASP A 166 -20.28 17.72 23.20
C ASP A 166 -19.14 18.62 23.71
N GLY A 167 -18.20 19.01 22.84
CA GLY A 167 -17.04 19.83 23.17
C GLY A 167 -15.88 19.06 23.84
N THR A 168 -15.99 17.74 23.99
CA THR A 168 -14.89 16.89 24.47
C THR A 168 -13.90 16.57 23.35
N PHE A 169 -12.73 16.05 23.72
CA PHE A 169 -11.68 15.66 22.79
C PHE A 169 -11.37 14.16 22.91
N THR A 170 -11.25 13.47 21.78
CA THR A 170 -10.88 12.05 21.72
C THR A 170 -9.57 11.88 20.96
N ILE A 171 -8.64 11.10 21.53
CA ILE A 171 -7.36 10.80 20.87
C ILE A 171 -7.63 10.00 19.60
N CYS A 172 -7.13 10.47 18.47
CA CYS A 172 -7.20 9.76 17.18
C CYS A 172 -5.85 9.22 16.72
N HIS A 173 -4.73 9.80 17.16
CA HIS A 173 -3.39 9.30 16.80
C HIS A 173 -2.30 9.76 17.79
N LYS A 174 -1.20 9.01 17.85
CA LYS A 174 0.04 9.36 18.58
C LYS A 174 1.25 8.99 17.74
N THR A 175 2.21 9.90 17.62
CA THR A 175 3.47 9.63 16.92
C THR A 175 4.43 8.83 17.80
N GLU A 176 5.54 8.41 17.21
CA GLU A 176 6.67 7.91 17.95
C GLU A 176 7.37 9.01 18.77
N VAL A 177 8.16 8.57 19.75
CA VAL A 177 9.02 9.42 20.58
C VAL A 177 10.38 9.57 19.90
N VAL A 178 10.78 10.81 19.61
CA VAL A 178 12.10 11.09 19.04
C VAL A 178 13.04 11.54 20.15
N LYS A 179 14.04 10.74 20.48
CA LYS A 179 14.87 10.99 21.67
C LYS A 179 15.88 12.12 21.49
N ASN A 180 16.10 12.88 22.57
CA ASN A 180 17.17 13.83 22.79
C ASN A 180 17.32 14.86 21.66
N THR A 181 16.20 15.50 21.29
CA THR A 181 16.16 16.54 20.26
C THR A 181 15.14 17.64 20.57
N LEU A 182 15.45 18.86 20.14
CA LEU A 182 14.49 19.97 20.12
C LEU A 182 13.96 20.23 18.70
N ASN A 183 14.43 19.46 17.72
CA ASN A 183 14.05 19.56 16.33
C ASN A 183 13.69 18.16 15.79
N PRO A 184 12.64 17.51 16.33
CA PRO A 184 12.22 16.19 15.88
C PRO A 184 11.71 16.23 14.45
N VAL A 185 12.00 15.17 13.69
CA VAL A 185 11.30 14.82 12.46
C VAL A 185 10.62 13.49 12.74
N TRP A 186 9.28 13.49 12.77
CA TRP A 186 8.53 12.26 12.97
C TRP A 186 8.40 11.50 11.65
N GLN A 187 8.21 10.20 11.74
CA GLN A 187 7.92 9.35 10.58
C GLN A 187 6.56 9.74 9.97
N PRO A 188 6.39 9.60 8.65
CA PRO A 188 5.08 9.78 8.03
C PRO A 188 4.04 8.83 8.62
N PHE A 189 2.82 9.31 8.79
CA PHE A 189 1.69 8.49 9.26
C PHE A 189 0.39 8.90 8.53
N SER A 190 -0.57 7.98 8.52
CA SER A 190 -1.88 8.18 7.88
C SER A 190 -3.02 8.08 8.90
N ILE A 191 -4.00 8.99 8.81
CA ILE A 191 -5.21 8.99 9.64
C ILE A 191 -6.44 9.07 8.71
N PRO A 192 -7.42 8.17 8.81
CA PRO A 192 -8.68 8.31 8.08
C PRO A 192 -9.37 9.64 8.44
N VAL A 193 -9.90 10.37 7.46
CA VAL A 193 -10.57 11.66 7.72
C VAL A 193 -11.79 11.49 8.63
N ARG A 194 -12.44 10.32 8.58
CA ARG A 194 -13.46 9.95 9.57
C ARG A 194 -12.92 9.85 11.00
N ALA A 195 -11.73 9.28 11.20
CA ALA A 195 -11.11 9.21 12.52
C ALA A 195 -10.68 10.60 13.00
N LEU A 196 -10.15 11.43 12.09
CA LEU A 196 -9.63 12.76 12.39
C LEU A 196 -10.72 13.79 12.68
N CYS A 197 -11.80 13.79 11.89
CA CYS A 197 -12.83 14.84 11.93
C CYS A 197 -14.26 14.35 11.67
N ASN A 198 -14.50 13.03 11.66
CA ASN A 198 -15.81 12.41 11.43
C ASN A 198 -16.47 12.81 10.11
N GLY A 199 -15.67 13.13 9.09
CA GLY A 199 -16.16 13.57 7.77
C GLY A 199 -16.50 15.06 7.68
N ASP A 200 -16.31 15.83 8.75
CA ASP A 200 -16.50 17.28 8.78
C ASP A 200 -15.14 17.97 8.63
N TYR A 201 -14.82 18.44 7.44
CA TYR A 201 -13.48 18.94 7.08
C TYR A 201 -13.08 20.22 7.81
N ASP A 202 -14.04 20.95 8.34
CA ASP A 202 -13.84 22.21 9.07
C ASP A 202 -13.76 21.99 10.59
N ARG A 203 -13.97 20.76 11.06
CA ARG A 203 -13.91 20.40 12.47
C ARG A 203 -12.49 20.54 13.02
N THR A 204 -12.41 21.13 14.22
CA THR A 204 -11.12 21.39 14.88
C THR A 204 -10.42 20.10 15.30
N VAL A 205 -9.16 19.98 14.89
CA VAL A 205 -8.19 18.99 15.31
C VAL A 205 -7.20 19.67 16.24
N LYS A 206 -7.03 19.16 17.45
CA LYS A 206 -6.08 19.67 18.43
C LYS A 206 -4.85 18.77 18.49
N ILE A 207 -3.66 19.36 18.45
CA ILE A 207 -2.40 18.63 18.51
C ILE A 207 -1.61 19.12 19.72
N ASP A 208 -1.28 18.19 20.61
CA ASP A 208 -0.47 18.44 21.79
C ASP A 208 0.94 17.88 21.58
N VAL A 209 1.94 18.66 21.99
CA VAL A 209 3.36 18.29 21.98
C VAL A 209 3.81 18.00 23.41
N TYR A 210 4.35 16.82 23.63
CA TYR A 210 4.82 16.35 24.93
C TYR A 210 6.29 15.98 24.88
N ASP A 211 6.95 16.07 26.03
CA ASP A 211 8.23 15.45 26.34
C ASP A 211 7.98 14.08 26.97
N TRP A 212 8.63 13.03 26.49
CA TRP A 212 8.46 11.69 27.04
C TRP A 212 9.29 11.50 28.31
N ASP A 213 8.66 10.91 29.33
CA ASP A 213 9.25 10.67 30.65
C ASP A 213 9.05 9.21 31.04
N ARG A 214 10.09 8.62 31.64
CA ARG A 214 10.12 7.18 31.95
C ARG A 214 9.08 6.74 32.98
N ASP A 215 8.61 7.66 33.82
CA ASP A 215 7.61 7.40 34.87
C ASP A 215 6.16 7.57 34.39
N GLY A 216 5.96 7.94 33.12
CA GLY A 216 4.66 8.17 32.50
C GLY A 216 4.07 9.56 32.74
N SER A 217 4.76 10.45 33.47
CA SER A 217 4.31 11.81 33.77
C SER A 217 4.76 12.84 32.71
N HIS A 218 4.52 12.52 31.45
CA HIS A 218 5.00 13.26 30.27
C HIS A 218 4.84 14.78 30.37
N ASP A 219 5.94 15.49 30.21
CA ASP A 219 6.03 16.92 30.38
C ASP A 219 5.42 17.69 29.19
N PHE A 220 4.35 18.45 29.42
CA PHE A 220 3.69 19.21 28.36
C PHE A 220 4.58 20.35 27.82
N ILE A 221 4.84 20.35 26.51
CA ILE A 221 5.63 21.36 25.80
C ILE A 221 4.71 22.49 25.32
N GLY A 222 3.67 22.17 24.56
CA GLY A 222 2.67 23.12 24.07
C GLY A 222 1.62 22.48 23.17
N GLU A 223 0.68 23.26 22.67
CA GLU A 223 -0.43 22.83 21.82
C GLU A 223 -0.65 23.79 20.64
N PHE A 224 -1.29 23.29 19.59
CA PHE A 224 -1.88 24.08 18.52
C PHE A 224 -3.15 23.40 17.99
N ALA A 225 -3.95 24.15 17.24
CA ALA A 225 -5.18 23.64 16.62
C ALA A 225 -5.17 23.93 15.12
N THR A 226 -5.81 23.05 14.36
CA THR A 226 -5.95 23.12 12.90
C THR A 226 -7.28 22.45 12.49
N SER A 227 -7.52 22.28 11.19
CA SER A 227 -8.63 21.51 10.61
C SER A 227 -8.12 20.64 9.46
N TYR A 228 -8.91 19.65 9.04
CA TYR A 228 -8.53 18.86 7.85
C TYR A 228 -8.43 19.76 6.60
N ARG A 229 -9.30 20.75 6.44
CA ARG A 229 -9.24 21.72 5.34
C ARG A 229 -7.95 22.56 5.35
N GLU A 230 -7.43 22.90 6.52
CA GLU A 230 -6.16 23.62 6.65
C GLU A 230 -4.97 22.70 6.38
N LEU A 231 -4.99 21.47 6.92
CA LEU A 231 -3.99 20.44 6.63
C LEU A 231 -3.95 20.09 5.12
N SER A 232 -5.10 19.98 4.46
CA SER A 232 -5.17 19.68 3.03
C SER A 232 -4.70 20.83 2.14
N ARG A 233 -4.81 22.09 2.62
CA ARG A 233 -4.29 23.27 1.91
C ARG A 233 -2.79 23.45 2.13
N ALA A 234 -2.28 23.05 3.30
CA ALA A 234 -0.86 23.13 3.66
C ALA A 234 0.06 22.29 2.74
N GLN A 235 -0.47 21.23 2.12
CA GLN A 235 0.23 20.47 1.08
C GLN A 235 0.65 21.32 -0.14
N SER A 236 0.01 22.49 -0.35
CA SER A 236 0.33 23.42 -1.45
C SER A 236 1.10 24.68 -1.00
N GLN A 237 1.24 24.92 0.32
CA GLN A 237 1.91 26.10 0.90
C GLN A 237 2.53 25.73 2.24
N PHE A 238 3.86 25.88 2.39
CA PHE A 238 4.60 25.65 3.64
C PHE A 238 3.90 26.29 4.85
N THR A 239 3.15 25.48 5.61
CA THR A 239 2.38 25.96 6.76
C THR A 239 3.16 25.66 8.03
N VAL A 240 3.41 26.71 8.80
CA VAL A 240 4.16 26.65 10.07
C VAL A 240 3.19 26.94 11.22
N TYR A 241 3.02 25.98 12.10
CA TYR A 241 2.20 26.07 13.30
C TYR A 241 3.05 26.48 14.50
N GLU A 242 2.65 27.54 15.20
CA GLU A 242 3.31 27.94 16.45
C GLU A 242 2.85 27.05 17.60
N VAL A 243 3.78 26.42 18.30
CA VAL A 243 3.48 25.58 19.46
C VAL A 243 3.34 26.47 20.69
N LEU A 244 2.15 26.54 21.28
CA LEU A 244 1.85 27.47 22.37
C LEU A 244 1.66 26.75 23.70
N ASN A 245 2.28 27.26 24.75
CA ASN A 245 2.07 26.77 26.12
C ASN A 245 1.20 27.78 26.90
N PRO A 246 -0.09 27.46 27.16
CA PRO A 246 -1.01 28.40 27.83
C PRO A 246 -0.50 28.87 29.18
N LYS A 247 0.13 27.97 29.96
CA LYS A 247 0.69 28.29 31.29
C LYS A 247 1.87 29.26 31.20
N LYS A 248 2.73 29.16 30.18
CA LYS A 248 3.85 30.10 29.97
C LYS A 248 3.36 31.45 29.43
N LYS A 249 2.37 31.44 28.51
CA LYS A 249 1.76 32.66 27.95
C LYS A 249 1.16 33.55 29.04
N CYS A 250 0.47 32.97 30.04
CA CYS A 250 -0.08 33.73 31.16
C CYS A 250 1.00 34.26 32.14
N LYS A 251 2.15 33.59 32.26
CA LYS A 251 3.18 33.92 33.28
C LYS A 251 4.30 34.82 32.77
N LYS A 252 4.59 34.85 31.47
CA LYS A 252 5.75 35.56 30.89
C LYS A 252 5.31 36.57 29.84
N LYS A 253 5.47 37.87 30.13
CA LYS A 253 5.09 38.98 29.23
C LYS A 253 5.85 39.02 27.88
N LYS A 254 7.00 38.34 27.75
CA LYS A 254 7.80 38.24 26.51
C LYS A 254 7.80 36.83 25.89
N TYR A 255 6.83 35.99 26.24
CA TYR A 255 6.70 34.65 25.65
C TYR A 255 6.19 34.76 24.20
N ILE A 256 6.88 34.09 23.27
CA ILE A 256 6.53 34.06 21.85
C ILE A 256 5.86 32.71 21.55
N ASN A 257 6.64 31.62 21.59
CA ASN A 257 6.16 30.25 21.43
C ASN A 257 7.10 29.25 22.14
N SER A 258 6.76 27.97 22.11
CA SER A 258 7.53 26.83 22.63
C SER A 258 8.12 26.00 21.49
N GLY A 259 8.43 26.66 20.36
CA GLY A 259 8.85 26.05 19.11
C GLY A 259 7.78 26.16 18.01
N THR A 260 8.09 25.61 16.84
CA THR A 260 7.18 25.55 15.69
C THR A 260 7.11 24.14 15.13
N VAL A 261 5.95 23.73 14.62
CA VAL A 261 5.74 22.48 13.87
C VAL A 261 5.41 22.80 12.41
N SER A 262 5.98 22.09 11.46
CA SER A 262 5.72 22.28 10.02
C SER A 262 5.68 20.94 9.29
N GLU A 263 4.97 20.91 8.17
CA GLU A 263 5.00 19.79 7.24
C GLU A 263 6.31 19.79 6.43
N THR A 264 6.91 18.63 6.23
CA THR A 264 8.15 18.49 5.47
C THR A 264 7.86 18.04 4.04
N CYS A 265 8.29 18.82 3.05
CA CYS A 265 8.46 18.36 1.66
C CYS A 265 9.85 17.72 1.56
N ARG A 266 9.96 16.45 1.15
CA ARG A 266 11.25 15.74 1.14
C ARG A 266 12.11 16.15 -0.06
N SER A 267 13.39 16.44 0.22
CA SER A 267 14.50 16.37 -0.74
C SER A 267 15.78 15.99 0.04
N GLY A 268 16.61 15.06 -0.48
CA GLY A 268 18.01 14.91 -0.05
C GLY A 268 18.64 13.50 0.04
N CYS A 269 19.59 13.25 -0.87
CA CYS A 269 20.49 12.10 -1.09
C CYS A 269 21.45 11.65 0.05
N CYS A 270 22.00 10.42 -0.09
CA CYS A 270 23.38 10.01 0.25
C CYS A 270 23.83 8.71 -0.48
N LEU A 271 25.12 8.64 -0.90
CA LEU A 271 25.80 7.75 -1.88
C LEU A 271 26.43 6.44 -1.31
N CYS A 272 26.61 5.38 -2.14
CA CYS A 272 27.83 4.54 -2.37
C CYS A 272 27.55 3.23 -3.18
N PRO A 273 28.46 2.76 -4.08
CA PRO A 273 28.14 1.95 -5.28
C PRO A 273 28.07 0.41 -5.08
N ALA A 274 27.35 -0.29 -5.97
CA ALA A 274 27.21 -1.76 -5.96
C ALA A 274 27.92 -2.45 -7.14
N GLY A 275 28.40 -3.68 -6.88
CA GLY A 275 29.26 -4.48 -7.77
C GLY A 275 28.65 -5.79 -8.29
N VAL A 276 29.53 -6.67 -8.77
CA VAL A 276 29.32 -7.81 -9.70
C VAL A 276 28.46 -8.96 -9.15
N PRO A 277 27.58 -9.62 -9.95
CA PRO A 277 26.57 -10.64 -9.57
C PRO A 277 27.01 -11.90 -8.80
N SER A 278 28.30 -12.20 -8.73
CA SER A 278 28.83 -13.34 -7.98
C SER A 278 29.29 -12.98 -6.56
N GLN A 279 29.20 -11.71 -6.18
CA GLN A 279 29.58 -11.22 -4.84
C GLN A 279 28.33 -10.90 -4.00
N PRO A 280 28.40 -11.06 -2.66
CA PRO A 280 27.33 -10.66 -1.74
C PRO A 280 26.94 -9.18 -1.83
N THR A 281 27.77 -8.37 -2.51
CA THR A 281 27.61 -6.93 -2.74
C THR A 281 26.85 -6.60 -4.04
N SER A 282 26.34 -7.60 -4.76
CA SER A 282 25.53 -7.37 -5.96
C SER A 282 24.06 -7.15 -5.67
N LEU A 283 23.44 -6.22 -6.40
CA LEU A 283 21.98 -5.99 -6.35
C LEU A 283 21.18 -7.17 -6.91
N HIS A 284 21.82 -8.08 -7.67
CA HIS A 284 21.23 -9.31 -8.20
C HIS A 284 21.66 -10.57 -7.42
N TYR A 285 22.31 -10.43 -6.26
CA TYR A 285 22.82 -11.59 -5.52
C TYR A 285 21.70 -12.58 -5.18
N MET A 286 21.82 -13.81 -5.67
CA MET A 286 20.90 -14.91 -5.37
C MET A 286 21.31 -15.56 -4.04
N SER A 287 20.87 -14.97 -2.93
CA SER A 287 21.00 -15.62 -1.63
C SER A 287 20.02 -16.80 -1.53
N PRO A 288 20.43 -17.97 -0.99
CA PRO A 288 19.51 -19.08 -0.73
C PRO A 288 18.49 -18.77 0.39
N TYR A 289 18.67 -17.68 1.13
CA TYR A 289 17.84 -17.32 2.29
C TYR A 289 17.10 -15.98 2.14
N GLN A 290 17.45 -15.16 1.16
CA GLN A 290 16.96 -13.79 1.03
C GLN A 290 16.75 -13.39 -0.43
N LEU A 291 15.63 -12.72 -0.71
CA LEU A 291 15.36 -12.19 -2.06
C LEU A 291 16.28 -11.00 -2.36
N SER A 292 16.74 -10.92 -3.61
CA SER A 292 17.42 -9.72 -4.14
C SER A 292 16.46 -8.52 -4.15
N ALA A 293 16.99 -7.30 -4.19
CA ALA A 293 16.15 -6.08 -4.23
C ALA A 293 15.20 -6.04 -5.44
N TYR A 294 15.66 -6.52 -6.60
CA TYR A 294 14.82 -6.70 -7.78
C TYR A 294 13.70 -7.73 -7.56
N ALA A 295 14.02 -8.88 -6.96
CA ALA A 295 13.02 -9.91 -6.68
C ALA A 295 12.01 -9.45 -5.62
N MET A 296 12.45 -8.68 -4.61
CA MET A 296 11.54 -8.05 -3.65
C MET A 296 10.61 -7.05 -4.32
N ALA A 297 11.13 -6.19 -5.21
CA ALA A 297 10.30 -5.23 -5.94
C ALA A 297 9.26 -5.91 -6.86
N LEU A 298 9.69 -6.90 -7.65
CA LEU A 298 8.80 -7.70 -8.51
C LEU A 298 7.71 -8.39 -7.69
N LYS A 299 8.10 -9.01 -6.57
CA LYS A 299 7.15 -9.70 -5.70
C LYS A 299 6.17 -8.74 -5.02
N ALA A 300 6.66 -7.63 -4.48
CA ALA A 300 5.86 -6.64 -3.79
C ALA A 300 4.72 -6.08 -4.65
N VAL A 301 5.06 -5.62 -5.86
CA VAL A 301 4.09 -5.02 -6.79
C VAL A 301 3.21 -6.11 -7.41
N GLY A 302 3.84 -7.20 -7.86
CA GLY A 302 3.15 -8.27 -8.53
C GLY A 302 2.12 -8.98 -7.64
N GLU A 303 2.42 -9.19 -6.35
CA GLU A 303 1.53 -9.95 -5.47
C GLU A 303 0.15 -9.31 -5.27
N ILE A 304 0.06 -8.00 -5.50
CA ILE A 304 -1.16 -7.19 -5.44
C ILE A 304 -1.78 -7.08 -6.84
N ILE A 305 -1.00 -6.63 -7.84
CA ILE A 305 -1.50 -6.40 -9.20
C ILE A 305 -2.05 -7.68 -9.82
N GLN A 306 -1.46 -8.83 -9.52
CA GLN A 306 -1.92 -10.07 -10.12
C GLN A 306 -3.38 -10.36 -9.82
N ASP A 307 -3.93 -9.94 -8.66
CA ASP A 307 -5.32 -10.22 -8.29
C ASP A 307 -6.33 -9.54 -9.23
N TYR A 308 -5.92 -8.48 -9.93
CA TYR A 308 -6.74 -7.70 -10.88
C TYR A 308 -6.62 -8.16 -12.34
N ASP A 309 -5.67 -9.05 -12.66
CA ASP A 309 -5.54 -9.65 -13.97
C ASP A 309 -6.36 -10.95 -14.06
N SER A 310 -7.17 -11.16 -15.09
CA SER A 310 -8.05 -12.34 -15.15
C SER A 310 -7.34 -13.64 -15.54
N ASP A 311 -6.32 -13.58 -16.40
CA ASP A 311 -5.63 -14.77 -16.92
C ASP A 311 -4.31 -15.06 -16.20
N LYS A 312 -3.82 -14.09 -15.42
CA LYS A 312 -2.56 -14.14 -14.66
C LYS A 312 -1.36 -14.41 -15.58
N LEU A 313 -1.42 -14.01 -16.86
CA LEU A 313 -0.33 -14.17 -17.81
C LEU A 313 0.43 -12.84 -17.95
N PHE A 314 1.64 -12.81 -17.42
CA PHE A 314 2.47 -11.60 -17.39
C PHE A 314 3.62 -11.70 -18.40
N PRO A 315 3.61 -10.90 -19.49
CA PRO A 315 4.78 -10.76 -20.35
C PRO A 315 5.97 -10.21 -19.56
N ALA A 316 7.09 -10.94 -19.56
CA ALA A 316 8.24 -10.61 -18.72
C ALA A 316 9.52 -10.47 -19.55
N TYR A 317 10.15 -9.30 -19.48
CA TYR A 317 11.33 -8.98 -20.27
C TYR A 317 12.49 -8.46 -19.41
N GLY A 318 13.70 -8.84 -19.81
CA GLY A 318 14.94 -8.22 -19.37
C GLY A 318 15.50 -7.29 -20.44
N PHE A 319 16.40 -6.40 -20.05
CA PHE A 319 17.11 -5.51 -20.97
C PHE A 319 18.54 -5.26 -20.46
N GLY A 320 19.46 -4.92 -21.35
CA GLY A 320 20.84 -4.62 -20.97
C GLY A 320 21.64 -5.86 -20.60
N ALA A 321 21.58 -6.89 -21.45
CA ALA A 321 22.40 -8.07 -21.28
C ALA A 321 22.89 -8.61 -22.62
N LYS A 322 24.01 -9.32 -22.58
CA LYS A 322 24.45 -10.17 -23.68
C LYS A 322 23.81 -11.53 -23.54
N ILE A 323 23.17 -11.99 -24.61
CA ILE A 323 22.41 -13.24 -24.59
C ILE A 323 23.23 -14.36 -25.26
N PRO A 324 23.23 -15.58 -24.71
CA PRO A 324 23.79 -16.74 -25.40
C PRO A 324 23.02 -17.07 -26.69
N PRO A 325 23.63 -17.72 -27.68
CA PRO A 325 25.01 -18.22 -27.72
C PRO A 325 26.01 -17.23 -28.33
N ASP A 326 25.54 -16.19 -29.01
CA ASP A 326 26.38 -15.27 -29.80
C ASP A 326 26.94 -14.10 -28.97
N GLY A 327 26.42 -13.89 -27.75
CA GLY A 327 26.84 -12.79 -26.89
C GLY A 327 26.41 -11.42 -27.45
N SER A 328 25.39 -11.41 -28.31
CA SER A 328 24.82 -10.19 -28.87
C SER A 328 24.20 -9.35 -27.75
N ILE A 329 24.44 -8.04 -27.81
CA ILE A 329 23.87 -7.10 -26.85
C ILE A 329 22.39 -6.98 -27.17
N SER A 330 21.55 -7.40 -26.23
CA SER A 330 20.13 -7.22 -26.32
C SER A 330 19.66 -6.15 -25.34
N HIS A 331 18.93 -5.19 -25.88
CA HIS A 331 18.22 -4.18 -25.09
C HIS A 331 16.78 -4.60 -24.77
N GLN A 332 16.38 -5.83 -25.11
CA GLN A 332 15.09 -6.41 -24.73
C GLN A 332 15.08 -7.92 -25.03
N PHE A 333 14.74 -8.75 -24.06
CA PHE A 333 14.63 -10.20 -24.26
C PHE A 333 13.64 -10.85 -23.31
N PRO A 334 12.95 -11.92 -23.74
CA PRO A 334 12.02 -12.64 -22.89
C PRO A 334 12.76 -13.33 -21.74
N LEU A 335 12.29 -13.16 -20.50
CA LEU A 335 12.92 -13.79 -19.33
C LEU A 335 12.77 -15.32 -19.35
N ASN A 336 11.66 -15.82 -19.91
CA ASN A 336 11.40 -17.24 -20.08
C ASN A 336 12.13 -17.86 -21.29
N SER A 337 12.94 -17.07 -22.02
CA SER A 337 13.65 -17.48 -23.24
C SER A 337 12.76 -17.89 -24.42
N ASP A 338 11.45 -17.65 -24.35
CA ASP A 338 10.50 -17.90 -25.44
C ASP A 338 10.18 -16.58 -26.16
N VAL A 339 10.66 -16.48 -27.40
CA VAL A 339 10.48 -15.29 -28.25
C VAL A 339 9.05 -15.18 -28.79
N GLU A 340 8.37 -16.31 -28.97
CA GLU A 340 7.01 -16.37 -29.50
C GLU A 340 5.98 -16.13 -28.39
N ASN A 341 6.23 -16.67 -27.19
CA ASN A 341 5.37 -16.46 -26.03
C ASN A 341 6.16 -16.05 -24.77
N PRO A 342 6.32 -14.74 -24.54
CA PRO A 342 7.09 -14.19 -23.43
C PRO A 342 6.31 -14.16 -22.09
N SER A 343 5.10 -14.75 -22.06
CA SER A 343 4.20 -14.68 -20.91
C SER A 343 4.54 -15.72 -19.84
N CYS A 344 4.60 -15.27 -18.59
CA CYS A 344 4.79 -16.10 -17.41
C CYS A 344 3.46 -16.27 -16.65
N VAL A 345 3.22 -17.47 -16.11
CA VAL A 345 2.03 -17.74 -15.30
C VAL A 345 2.25 -17.23 -13.87
N GLY A 346 1.50 -16.20 -13.48
CA GLY A 346 1.60 -15.60 -12.15
C GLY A 346 2.94 -14.93 -11.89
N ILE A 347 3.04 -14.30 -10.73
CA ILE A 347 4.30 -13.64 -10.30
C ILE A 347 5.37 -14.63 -9.91
N ASP A 348 4.98 -15.80 -9.41
CA ASP A 348 5.94 -16.88 -9.15
C ASP A 348 6.63 -17.32 -10.45
N GLY A 349 5.90 -17.41 -11.56
CA GLY A 349 6.48 -17.72 -12.87
C GLY A 349 7.42 -16.62 -13.40
N VAL A 350 7.09 -15.34 -13.14
CA VAL A 350 7.97 -14.21 -13.47
C VAL A 350 9.27 -14.29 -12.67
N LEU A 351 9.17 -14.52 -11.36
CA LEU A 351 10.34 -14.65 -10.47
C LEU A 351 11.22 -15.84 -10.87
N GLU A 352 10.61 -16.98 -11.16
CA GLU A 352 11.34 -18.16 -11.65
C GLU A 352 12.10 -17.84 -12.94
N SER A 353 11.42 -17.23 -13.92
CA SER A 353 12.02 -16.85 -15.21
C SER A 353 13.15 -15.82 -15.02
N TYR A 354 12.99 -14.86 -14.11
CA TYR A 354 14.03 -13.91 -13.73
C TYR A 354 15.28 -14.60 -13.17
N PHE A 355 15.12 -15.54 -12.23
CA PHE A 355 16.25 -16.28 -11.65
C PHE A 355 16.93 -17.19 -12.66
N GLN A 356 16.18 -17.81 -13.57
CA GLN A 356 16.74 -18.63 -14.66
C GLN A 356 17.53 -17.76 -15.64
N SER A 357 16.96 -16.62 -16.06
CA SER A 357 17.60 -15.68 -16.97
C SER A 357 18.93 -15.17 -16.43
N LEU A 358 18.98 -14.76 -15.16
CA LEU A 358 20.22 -14.27 -14.52
C LEU A 358 21.37 -15.30 -14.50
N ARG A 359 21.09 -16.60 -14.63
CA ARG A 359 22.14 -17.65 -14.71
C ARG A 359 22.73 -17.80 -16.11
N THR A 360 22.03 -17.30 -17.12
CA THR A 360 22.37 -17.52 -18.53
C THR A 360 22.87 -16.25 -19.22
N VAL A 361 22.32 -15.09 -18.85
CA VAL A 361 22.69 -13.82 -19.48
C VAL A 361 23.92 -13.17 -18.83
N GLN A 362 24.71 -12.45 -19.61
CA GLN A 362 25.81 -11.64 -19.10
C GLN A 362 25.39 -10.17 -19.04
N LEU A 363 25.27 -9.60 -17.84
CA LEU A 363 24.86 -8.21 -17.66
C LEU A 363 25.77 -7.24 -18.44
N TYR A 364 25.16 -6.28 -19.13
CA TYR A 364 25.88 -5.35 -20.00
C TYR A 364 25.22 -3.96 -20.02
N GLY A 365 26.02 -2.90 -20.00
CA GLY A 365 25.54 -1.52 -20.12
C GLY A 365 25.69 -1.01 -21.56
N PRO A 366 24.92 -0.01 -22.00
CA PRO A 366 24.18 0.97 -21.20
C PRO A 366 22.72 0.58 -20.93
N THR A 367 22.17 1.08 -19.82
CA THR A 367 20.74 1.04 -19.47
C THR A 367 19.93 1.82 -20.51
N ASN A 368 18.98 1.18 -21.18
CA ASN A 368 18.12 1.80 -22.18
C ASN A 368 16.68 1.30 -22.01
N PHE A 369 15.79 2.19 -21.55
CA PHE A 369 14.37 1.89 -21.33
C PHE A 369 13.54 1.92 -22.63
N ALA A 370 14.03 2.61 -23.66
CA ALA A 370 13.25 2.87 -24.87
C ALA A 370 12.74 1.59 -25.57
N PRO A 371 13.52 0.50 -25.72
CA PRO A 371 13.03 -0.70 -26.41
C PRO A 371 11.89 -1.41 -25.66
N VAL A 372 11.94 -1.44 -24.32
CA VAL A 372 10.89 -2.04 -23.48
C VAL A 372 9.58 -1.28 -23.61
N ILE A 373 9.63 0.06 -23.60
CA ILE A 373 8.43 0.90 -23.79
C ILE A 373 7.89 0.78 -25.22
N ASN A 374 8.76 0.62 -26.23
CA ASN A 374 8.39 0.46 -27.64
C ASN A 374 7.67 -0.87 -27.97
N GLN A 375 7.58 -1.83 -27.04
CA GLN A 375 6.77 -3.03 -27.27
C GLN A 375 5.28 -2.74 -27.42
N VAL A 376 4.82 -1.65 -26.80
CA VAL A 376 3.41 -1.28 -26.85
C VAL A 376 3.11 -0.39 -28.05
N GLU A 377 4.13 0.28 -28.62
CA GLU A 377 4.03 0.96 -29.92
C GLU A 377 5.43 1.20 -30.54
N PRO A 378 5.72 0.72 -31.77
CA PRO A 378 7.02 0.90 -32.41
C PRO A 378 7.05 2.20 -33.23
N GLN A 379 7.77 3.25 -32.79
CA GLN A 379 8.41 4.28 -33.64
C GLN A 379 8.94 5.51 -32.88
N VAL A 380 10.14 5.49 -32.29
CA VAL A 380 10.93 6.73 -32.10
C VAL A 380 12.44 6.48 -32.12
N ALA A 381 13.18 7.25 -32.93
CA ALA A 381 14.66 7.33 -32.90
C ALA A 381 15.12 8.73 -32.45
N GLY A 382 16.05 8.80 -31.48
CA GLY A 382 16.58 10.06 -30.93
C GLY A 382 17.59 9.88 -29.78
N PRO A 383 18.10 10.97 -29.16
CA PRO A 383 19.01 10.89 -28.01
C PRO A 383 18.32 10.37 -26.73
N ARG A 384 19.07 9.66 -25.86
CA ARG A 384 18.57 8.76 -24.79
C ARG A 384 17.42 9.29 -23.91
N LEU A 385 17.58 10.45 -23.28
CA LEU A 385 16.52 11.07 -22.46
C LEU A 385 15.36 11.58 -23.31
N ALA A 386 15.66 12.14 -24.49
CA ALA A 386 14.64 12.66 -25.39
C ALA A 386 13.73 11.55 -25.96
N VAL A 387 14.25 10.33 -26.12
CA VAL A 387 13.47 9.15 -26.53
C VAL A 387 12.54 8.69 -25.41
N THR A 388 13.05 8.53 -24.18
CA THR A 388 12.21 8.16 -23.02
C THR A 388 11.10 9.19 -22.80
N LEU A 389 11.41 10.49 -22.87
CA LEU A 389 10.44 11.57 -22.76
C LEU A 389 9.41 11.54 -23.90
N SER A 390 9.84 11.35 -25.15
CA SER A 390 8.90 11.24 -26.29
C SER A 390 8.01 10.00 -26.23
N LEU A 391 8.50 8.91 -25.65
CA LEU A 391 7.74 7.69 -25.48
C LEU A 391 6.71 7.82 -24.35
N ALA A 392 7.08 8.45 -23.23
CA ALA A 392 6.14 8.78 -22.17
C ALA A 392 5.01 9.70 -22.69
N LEU A 393 5.34 10.67 -23.56
CA LEU A 393 4.34 11.50 -24.23
C LEU A 393 3.34 10.69 -25.07
N GLN A 394 3.80 9.73 -25.87
CA GLN A 394 2.92 8.89 -26.70
C GLN A 394 2.12 7.89 -25.84
N ALA A 395 2.78 7.25 -24.88
CA ALA A 395 2.14 6.33 -23.94
C ALA A 395 1.07 7.03 -23.08
N SER A 396 1.17 8.34 -22.84
CA SER A 396 0.17 9.09 -22.07
C SER A 396 -1.24 9.07 -22.68
N ALA A 397 -1.34 8.82 -23.99
CA ALA A 397 -2.62 8.65 -24.70
C ALA A 397 -3.18 7.22 -24.64
N LEU A 398 -2.41 6.24 -24.16
CA LEU A 398 -2.78 4.81 -24.13
C LEU A 398 -3.32 4.41 -22.74
N PRO A 399 -4.05 3.27 -22.62
CA PRO A 399 -4.45 2.68 -21.34
C PRO A 399 -3.25 2.06 -20.62
N MET A 400 -2.28 2.89 -20.24
CA MET A 400 -1.01 2.46 -19.67
C MET A 400 -0.62 3.33 -18.48
N SER A 401 -0.04 2.66 -17.48
CA SER A 401 0.70 3.24 -16.36
C SER A 401 2.07 2.57 -16.30
N ILE A 402 3.10 3.32 -15.94
CA ILE A 402 4.50 2.89 -15.90
C ILE A 402 5.01 3.10 -14.48
N ILE A 403 5.46 2.01 -13.87
CA ILE A 403 6.10 2.03 -12.55
C ILE A 403 7.59 1.82 -12.74
N ILE A 404 8.41 2.71 -12.18
CA ILE A 404 9.86 2.63 -12.20
C ILE A 404 10.37 2.51 -10.77
N VAL A 405 10.88 1.33 -10.41
CA VAL A 405 11.49 1.12 -9.09
C VAL A 405 13.01 1.24 -9.19
N GLY A 406 13.57 2.30 -8.59
CA GLY A 406 15.00 2.55 -8.54
C GLY A 406 15.70 1.67 -7.52
N VAL A 407 16.43 0.64 -7.97
CA VAL A 407 17.17 -0.26 -7.08
C VAL A 407 18.63 0.16 -6.97
N GLY A 408 19.12 0.20 -5.73
CA GLY A 408 20.52 0.45 -5.43
C GLY A 408 20.85 1.93 -5.15
N PRO A 409 22.14 2.27 -5.18
CA PRO A 409 22.63 3.53 -4.62
C PRO A 409 22.80 4.66 -5.64
N ALA A 410 22.33 4.49 -6.88
CA ALA A 410 22.47 5.50 -7.92
C ALA A 410 21.71 6.80 -7.57
N GLU A 411 22.12 7.91 -8.17
CA GLU A 411 21.33 9.16 -8.15
C GLU A 411 20.21 9.04 -9.18
N PHE A 412 19.00 9.40 -8.76
CA PHE A 412 17.78 9.20 -9.53
C PHE A 412 17.07 10.52 -9.87
N ASP A 413 17.75 11.66 -9.75
CA ASP A 413 17.20 13.00 -9.98
C ASP A 413 16.51 13.11 -11.36
N ALA A 414 17.10 12.51 -12.40
CA ALA A 414 16.51 12.48 -13.74
C ALA A 414 15.28 11.57 -13.89
N MET A 415 15.04 10.67 -12.92
CA MET A 415 13.83 9.85 -12.84
C MET A 415 12.73 10.54 -12.03
N GLU A 416 13.11 11.34 -11.02
CA GLU A 416 12.17 12.23 -10.31
C GLU A 416 11.57 13.27 -11.29
N GLU A 417 12.35 13.74 -12.28
CA GLU A 417 11.82 14.57 -13.38
C GLU A 417 10.80 13.85 -14.28
N LEU A 418 10.79 12.51 -14.29
CA LEU A 418 9.85 11.71 -15.08
C LEU A 418 8.56 11.39 -14.33
N ASP A 419 8.55 11.46 -13.00
CA ASP A 419 7.44 11.14 -12.08
C ASP A 419 6.22 12.05 -12.28
N GLY A 420 6.36 13.17 -13.00
CA GLY A 420 5.24 13.98 -13.48
C GLY A 420 4.48 14.80 -12.42
N ASP A 421 4.64 14.47 -11.14
CA ASP A 421 4.02 15.10 -9.96
C ASP A 421 4.20 16.63 -9.91
N ASP A 422 5.45 17.10 -10.01
CA ASP A 422 5.77 18.52 -9.92
C ASP A 422 5.64 19.25 -11.26
N VAL A 423 6.04 18.57 -12.34
CA VAL A 423 6.09 19.16 -13.69
C VAL A 423 5.69 18.12 -14.71
N ARG A 424 4.61 18.41 -15.45
CA ARG A 424 4.19 17.56 -16.58
C ARG A 424 5.33 17.35 -17.56
N VAL A 425 5.61 16.08 -17.82
CA VAL A 425 6.60 15.64 -18.81
C VAL A 425 6.34 16.36 -20.13
N SER A 426 7.38 17.01 -20.66
CA SER A 426 7.30 17.72 -21.93
C SER A 426 8.56 17.50 -22.76
N SER A 427 8.39 17.41 -24.08
CA SER A 427 9.49 17.28 -25.03
C SER A 427 9.14 18.03 -26.31
N ARG A 428 10.07 18.88 -26.76
CA ARG A 428 9.92 19.68 -28.00
C ARG A 428 8.62 20.50 -28.07
N GLY A 429 8.17 21.04 -26.92
CA GLY A 429 6.97 21.88 -26.83
C GLY A 429 5.63 21.12 -26.82
N ARG A 430 5.65 19.78 -26.73
CA ARG A 430 4.47 18.96 -26.46
C ARG A 430 4.49 18.46 -25.03
N TYR A 431 3.33 18.48 -24.38
CA TYR A 431 3.12 18.03 -23.00
C TYR A 431 2.40 16.69 -22.99
N ALA A 432 2.65 15.87 -21.96
CA ALA A 432 1.94 14.63 -21.75
C ALA A 432 0.45 14.94 -21.49
N GLU A 433 -0.43 14.13 -22.08
CA GLU A 433 -1.88 14.31 -21.92
C GLU A 433 -2.29 14.10 -20.47
N ARG A 434 -1.67 13.11 -19.84
CA ARG A 434 -1.89 12.67 -18.46
C ARG A 434 -0.57 12.25 -17.83
N ASP A 435 -0.55 12.22 -16.51
CA ASP A 435 0.52 11.55 -15.79
C ASP A 435 0.34 10.04 -15.87
N ILE A 436 1.43 9.33 -16.10
CA ILE A 436 1.45 7.88 -16.27
C ILE A 436 2.72 7.23 -15.69
N VAL A 437 3.67 8.00 -15.13
CA VAL A 437 4.93 7.44 -14.63
C VAL A 437 4.98 7.65 -13.13
N GLN A 438 5.14 6.56 -12.38
CA GLN A 438 5.53 6.64 -10.98
C GLN A 438 6.99 6.19 -10.82
N PHE A 439 7.84 7.01 -10.21
CA PHE A 439 9.19 6.64 -9.83
C PHE A 439 9.35 6.52 -8.32
N VAL A 440 9.93 5.40 -7.85
CA VAL A 440 10.18 5.22 -6.41
C VAL A 440 11.52 4.54 -6.15
N PRO A 441 12.43 5.15 -5.35
CA PRO A 441 13.70 4.53 -5.01
C PRO A 441 13.50 3.44 -3.93
N PHE A 442 13.75 2.17 -4.27
CA PHE A 442 13.55 1.03 -3.37
C PHE A 442 14.33 1.14 -2.04
N ARG A 443 15.46 1.84 -2.06
CA ARG A 443 16.33 2.03 -0.88
C ARG A 443 15.61 2.74 0.27
N ASP A 444 14.58 3.53 -0.01
CA ASP A 444 13.85 4.31 0.99
C ASP A 444 12.92 3.43 1.84
N TYR A 445 12.66 2.20 1.39
CA TYR A 445 11.77 1.24 2.04
C TYR A 445 12.49 0.11 2.77
N MET A 446 13.80 -0.01 2.60
CA MET A 446 14.59 -1.06 3.25
C MET A 446 14.77 -0.74 4.75
N ASP A 447 14.18 -1.56 5.62
CA ASP A 447 14.31 -1.39 7.06
C ASP A 447 15.68 -1.89 7.58
N ARG A 448 16.23 -1.20 8.58
CA ARG A 448 17.45 -1.60 9.30
C ARG A 448 17.28 -2.92 10.07
N SER A 449 16.03 -3.30 10.36
CA SER A 449 15.70 -4.58 11.01
C SER A 449 15.84 -5.80 10.07
N GLY A 450 15.89 -5.59 8.76
CA GLY A 450 15.95 -6.66 7.76
C GLY A 450 14.62 -7.38 7.49
N ASN A 451 13.47 -6.84 7.96
CA ASN A 451 12.16 -7.42 7.66
C ASN A 451 11.76 -7.15 6.19
N GLN A 452 12.05 -8.12 5.34
CA GLN A 452 11.82 -8.04 3.89
C GLN A 452 10.34 -7.80 3.54
N VAL A 453 9.42 -8.40 4.28
CA VAL A 453 8.00 -8.31 3.94
C VAL A 453 7.42 -6.95 4.27
N LEU A 454 7.82 -6.34 5.38
CA LEU A 454 7.41 -4.97 5.69
C LEU A 454 7.97 -3.97 4.67
N SER A 455 9.21 -4.20 4.22
CA SER A 455 9.84 -3.40 3.17
C SER A 455 9.09 -3.53 1.85
N MET A 456 8.66 -4.75 1.48
CA MET A 456 7.82 -4.99 0.30
C MET A 456 6.45 -4.32 0.42
N ALA A 457 5.80 -4.40 1.58
CA ALA A 457 4.48 -3.78 1.80
C ALA A 457 4.54 -2.25 1.66
N ARG A 458 5.57 -1.59 2.21
CA ARG A 458 5.74 -0.14 2.09
C ARG A 458 6.07 0.29 0.66
N LEU A 459 6.92 -0.47 -0.04
CA LEU A 459 7.18 -0.21 -1.45
C LEU A 459 5.89 -0.27 -2.26
N ALA A 460 5.13 -1.36 -2.12
CA ALA A 460 3.92 -1.56 -2.89
C ALA A 460 2.88 -0.46 -2.61
N LYS A 461 2.78 -0.03 -1.34
CA LYS A 461 1.91 1.05 -0.93
C LYS A 461 2.13 2.33 -1.74
N ASP A 462 3.37 2.80 -1.79
CA ASP A 462 3.69 4.06 -2.45
C ASP A 462 3.64 3.90 -3.98
N VAL A 463 4.19 2.81 -4.51
CA VAL A 463 4.21 2.52 -5.96
C VAL A 463 2.82 2.40 -6.58
N LEU A 464 1.86 1.85 -5.84
CA LEU A 464 0.52 1.55 -6.35
C LEU A 464 -0.52 2.63 -6.01
N ALA A 465 -0.16 3.62 -5.18
CA ALA A 465 -1.09 4.64 -4.71
C ALA A 465 -1.75 5.43 -5.85
N GLU A 466 -0.99 5.74 -6.91
CA GLU A 466 -1.47 6.60 -8.00
C GLU A 466 -2.16 5.84 -9.14
N ILE A 467 -1.98 4.53 -9.23
CA ILE A 467 -2.50 3.72 -10.34
C ILE A 467 -4.02 3.86 -10.51
N PRO A 468 -4.85 3.84 -9.44
CA PRO A 468 -6.27 4.10 -9.57
C PRO A 468 -6.60 5.46 -10.18
N GLU A 469 -5.86 6.51 -9.82
CA GLU A 469 -6.07 7.86 -10.34
C GLU A 469 -5.66 7.96 -11.82
N GLN A 470 -4.51 7.39 -12.18
CA GLN A 470 -4.03 7.33 -13.56
C GLN A 470 -5.03 6.57 -14.46
N LEU A 471 -5.58 5.45 -13.98
CA LEU A 471 -6.63 4.70 -14.67
C LEU A 471 -7.90 5.53 -14.85
N LEU A 472 -8.41 6.14 -13.79
CA LEU A 472 -9.62 6.96 -13.84
C LEU A 472 -9.43 8.17 -14.76
N SER A 473 -8.23 8.75 -14.79
CA SER A 473 -7.85 9.83 -15.68
C SER A 473 -7.96 9.41 -17.15
N TYR A 474 -7.45 8.23 -17.52
CA TYR A 474 -7.61 7.66 -18.86
C TYR A 474 -9.08 7.44 -19.24
N MET A 475 -9.82 6.77 -18.36
CA MET A 475 -11.21 6.40 -18.63
C MET A 475 -12.09 7.65 -18.82
N LYS A 476 -11.88 8.68 -17.99
CA LYS A 476 -12.59 9.97 -18.10
C LYS A 476 -12.22 10.71 -19.39
N SER A 477 -10.94 10.75 -19.77
CA SER A 477 -10.51 11.47 -20.98
C SER A 477 -11.04 10.81 -22.26
N HIS A 478 -11.36 9.52 -22.22
CA HIS A 478 -11.89 8.74 -23.35
C HIS A 478 -13.40 8.45 -23.25
N ASP A 479 -14.12 9.04 -22.30
CA ASP A 479 -15.56 8.78 -22.02
C ASP A 479 -15.90 7.29 -21.87
N ILE A 480 -14.96 6.50 -21.35
CA ILE A 480 -15.16 5.07 -21.09
C ILE A 480 -15.87 4.93 -19.76
N LYS A 481 -17.13 4.50 -19.80
CA LYS A 481 -17.95 4.28 -18.62
C LYS A 481 -17.86 2.82 -18.14
N PRO A 482 -17.90 2.58 -16.83
CA PRO A 482 -18.06 1.23 -16.30
C PRO A 482 -19.30 0.57 -16.91
N ARG A 483 -19.18 -0.69 -17.32
CA ARG A 483 -20.33 -1.45 -17.80
C ARG A 483 -21.33 -1.58 -16.65
N HIS A 484 -22.57 -1.17 -16.87
CA HIS A 484 -23.63 -1.35 -15.87
C HIS A 484 -23.76 -2.83 -15.53
N THR A 485 -23.58 -3.16 -14.25
CA THR A 485 -24.07 -4.42 -13.71
C THR A 485 -25.57 -4.28 -13.55
N ASP A 486 -26.34 -4.75 -14.52
CA ASP A 486 -27.79 -4.85 -14.37
C ASP A 486 -28.09 -5.68 -13.11
N PRO A 487 -28.86 -5.14 -12.15
CA PRO A 487 -29.33 -5.93 -11.02
C PRO A 487 -30.40 -6.90 -11.52
N GLN A 488 -30.12 -8.20 -11.46
CA GLN A 488 -31.15 -9.25 -11.54
C GLN A 488 -31.26 -9.97 -10.21
#